data_AF-A0A9J5W1G3-F1
#
_entry.id   AF-A0A9J5W1G3-F1
#
_cell.length_a   1.000
_cell.length_b   1.000
_cell.length_c   1.000
_cell.angle_alpha   90.00
_cell.angle_beta   90.00
_cell.angle_gamma   90.00
#
_symmetry.space_group_name_H-M   'P 1'
#
loop_
_entity.id
_entity.type
_entity.pdbx_description
1 polymer ?
#
loop_
_entity_poly.entity_id
_entity_poly.type
_entity_poly.pdbx_seq_one_letter_code
_entity_poly.pdbx_strand_id
1 'polypeptide(L)'
;MERVLATKNAMSKKMHVAEMRMLRWMCGHTRSDRIRNEVIREKVGVASVVDKLREVRLRWFGHVKRRGADAPDLAQLHLTEDMTLDRKEWRSRIKVEG
;
A
#
# COMPACT_ATOMS: atom_id res chain seq x y z
N MET A 1 0.63 18.39 -3.76
CA MET A 1 -0.11 17.13 -3.46
C MET A 1 0.50 15.96 -4.22
N GLU A 2 0.90 16.21 -5.46
CA GLU A 2 1.66 15.31 -6.32
C GLU A 2 2.88 14.64 -5.66
N ARG A 3 3.70 15.38 -4.92
CA ARG A 3 4.94 14.83 -4.31
C ARG A 3 4.70 13.66 -3.36
N VAL A 4 3.67 13.69 -2.50
CA VAL A 4 3.42 12.62 -1.51
C VAL A 4 2.85 11.36 -2.16
N LEU A 5 1.94 11.52 -3.13
CA LEU A 5 1.44 10.42 -3.97
C LEU A 5 2.57 9.79 -4.78
N ALA A 6 3.42 10.62 -5.38
CA ALA A 6 4.60 10.18 -6.10
C ALA A 6 5.56 9.40 -5.18
N THR A 7 5.77 9.84 -3.93
CA THR A 7 6.60 9.10 -2.96
C THR A 7 5.99 7.73 -2.60
N LYS A 8 4.69 7.67 -2.32
CA LYS A 8 3.99 6.40 -2.01
C LYS A 8 4.07 5.43 -3.19
N ASN A 9 3.79 5.91 -4.41
CA ASN A 9 3.83 5.12 -5.62
C ASN A 9 5.27 4.67 -5.95
N ALA A 10 6.27 5.51 -5.72
CA ALA A 10 7.68 5.15 -5.87
C ALA A 10 8.09 4.05 -4.86
N MET A 11 7.63 4.12 -3.61
CA MET A 11 7.91 3.09 -2.62
C MET A 11 7.28 1.74 -2.99
N SER A 12 6.00 1.72 -3.39
CA SER A 12 5.34 0.50 -3.85
C SER A 12 6.04 -0.11 -5.08
N LYS A 13 6.48 0.74 -6.02
CA LYS A 13 7.28 0.29 -7.19
C LYS A 13 8.62 -0.32 -6.77
N LYS A 14 9.36 0.31 -5.85
CA LYS A 14 10.62 -0.23 -5.33
C LYS A 14 10.41 -1.58 -4.63
N MET A 15 9.35 -1.71 -3.85
CA MET A 15 9.00 -2.97 -3.18
C MET A 15 8.65 -4.07 -4.19
N HIS A 16 7.86 -3.76 -5.24
CA HIS A 16 7.55 -4.72 -6.30
C HIS A 16 8.81 -5.21 -7.04
N VAL A 17 9.75 -4.30 -7.31
CA VAL A 17 11.03 -4.67 -7.94
C VAL A 17 11.86 -5.57 -7.02
N ALA A 18 11.92 -5.24 -5.72
CA ALA A 18 12.63 -6.06 -4.73
C ALA A 18 12.03 -7.47 -4.61
N GLU A 19 10.69 -7.56 -4.48
CA GLU A 19 9.93 -8.81 -4.48
C GLU A 19 10.29 -9.66 -5.70
N MET A 20 10.14 -9.11 -6.91
CA MET A 20 10.39 -9.87 -8.14
C MET A 20 11.85 -10.29 -8.29
N ARG A 21 12.80 -9.48 -7.81
CA ARG A 21 14.22 -9.86 -7.82
C ARG A 21 14.49 -11.04 -6.90
N MET A 22 13.90 -11.05 -5.71
CA MET A 22 14.06 -12.14 -4.76
C MET A 22 13.39 -13.43 -5.26
N LEU A 23 12.15 -13.36 -5.75
CA LEU A 23 11.45 -14.53 -6.26
C LEU A 23 12.16 -15.17 -7.46
N ARG A 24 12.67 -14.33 -8.38
CA ARG A 24 13.47 -14.81 -9.51
C ARG A 24 14.75 -15.49 -9.05
N TRP A 25 15.47 -14.88 -8.11
CA TRP A 25 16.71 -15.45 -7.57
C TRP A 25 16.46 -16.80 -6.89
N MET A 26 15.43 -16.91 -6.05
CA MET A 26 15.05 -18.15 -5.37
C MET A 26 14.67 -19.27 -6.35
N CYS A 27 14.01 -18.93 -7.47
CA CYS A 27 13.62 -19.90 -8.49
C CYS A 27 14.70 -20.18 -9.55
N GLY A 28 15.88 -19.54 -9.44
CA GLY A 28 16.94 -19.65 -10.45
C GLY A 28 16.60 -18.99 -11.79
N HIS A 29 15.63 -18.07 -11.83
CA HIS A 29 15.19 -17.42 -13.05
C HIS A 29 15.98 -16.16 -13.37
N THR A 30 16.39 -16.03 -14.63
CA THR A 30 17.10 -14.87 -15.14
C THR A 30 16.18 -13.95 -15.93
N ARG A 31 16.73 -12.84 -16.47
CA ARG A 31 16.01 -11.98 -17.42
C ARG A 31 15.80 -12.65 -18.78
N SER A 32 16.68 -13.58 -19.16
CA SER A 32 16.64 -14.27 -20.45
C SER A 32 15.46 -15.24 -20.58
N ASP A 33 14.98 -15.77 -19.45
CA ASP A 33 13.87 -16.73 -19.43
C ASP A 33 12.54 -16.10 -19.87
N ARG A 34 12.43 -14.76 -19.84
CA ARG A 34 11.23 -13.99 -20.23
C ARG A 34 9.92 -14.47 -19.58
N ILE A 35 10.01 -15.17 -18.45
CA ILE A 35 8.85 -15.66 -17.69
C ILE A 35 8.12 -14.46 -17.09
N ARG A 36 6.79 -14.48 -17.21
CA ARG A 36 5.91 -13.46 -16.65
C ARG A 36 5.97 -13.44 -15.12
N ASN A 37 5.84 -12.25 -14.55
CA ASN A 37 5.91 -12.09 -13.10
C ASN A 37 4.77 -12.82 -12.36
N GLU A 38 3.59 -12.89 -13.00
CA GLU A 38 2.42 -13.61 -12.47
C GLU A 38 2.72 -15.10 -12.29
N VAL A 39 3.33 -15.74 -13.31
CA VAL A 39 3.69 -17.16 -13.29
C VAL A 39 4.70 -17.48 -12.19
N ILE A 40 5.67 -16.60 -11.97
CA ILE A 40 6.66 -16.76 -10.89
C ILE A 40 5.98 -16.72 -9.52
N ARG A 41 5.03 -15.80 -9.32
CA ARG A 41 4.28 -15.70 -8.07
C ARG A 41 3.38 -16.91 -7.83
N GLU A 42 2.69 -17.37 -8.87
CA GLU A 42 1.86 -18.57 -8.82
C GLU A 42 2.68 -19.81 -8.45
N LYS A 43 3.83 -20.00 -9.11
CA LYS A 43 4.75 -21.11 -8.83
C LYS A 43 5.24 -21.12 -7.38
N VAL A 44 5.53 -19.96 -6.80
CA VAL A 44 5.98 -19.83 -5.40
C VAL A 44 4.79 -19.82 -4.42
N GLY A 45 3.56 -19.62 -4.89
CA GLY A 45 2.36 -19.54 -4.06
C GLY A 45 2.26 -18.25 -3.24
N VAL A 46 2.78 -17.13 -3.75
CA VAL A 46 2.79 -15.84 -3.04
C VAL A 46 1.90 -14.80 -3.71
N ALA A 47 1.17 -14.01 -2.92
CA ALA A 47 0.42 -12.86 -3.40
C ALA A 47 1.35 -11.67 -3.70
N SER A 48 0.92 -10.73 -4.55
CA SER A 48 1.75 -9.56 -4.86
C SER A 48 1.96 -8.68 -3.63
N VAL A 49 3.18 -8.15 -3.47
CA VAL A 49 3.47 -7.17 -2.43
C VAL A 49 2.59 -5.91 -2.53
N VAL A 50 2.18 -5.53 -3.75
CA VAL A 50 1.30 -4.37 -3.96
C VAL A 50 -0.10 -4.64 -3.41
N ASP A 51 -0.62 -5.85 -3.63
CA ASP A 51 -1.91 -6.27 -3.10
C ASP A 51 -1.86 -6.37 -1.58
N LYS A 52 -0.74 -6.86 -1.02
CA LYS A 52 -0.58 -6.91 0.44
C LYS A 52 -0.54 -5.51 1.06
N LEU A 53 0.16 -4.57 0.42
CA LEU A 53 0.17 -3.17 0.85
C LEU A 53 -1.23 -2.55 0.79
N ARG A 54 -2.02 -2.90 -0.23
CA ARG A 54 -3.43 -2.49 -0.34
C ARG A 54 -4.28 -3.08 0.79
N GLU A 55 -4.16 -4.39 1.04
CA GLU A 55 -4.87 -5.09 2.10
C GLU A 55 -4.58 -4.48 3.48
N VAL A 56 -3.31 -4.26 3.83
CA VAL A 56 -2.91 -3.65 5.11
C VAL A 56 -3.53 -2.27 5.28
N ARG A 57 -3.57 -1.49 4.20
CA ARG A 57 -4.18 -0.15 4.22
C ARG A 57 -5.68 -0.21 4.46
N LEU A 58 -6.38 -1.14 3.80
CA LEU A 58 -7.81 -1.36 4.00
C LEU A 58 -8.13 -1.89 5.40
N ARG A 59 -7.28 -2.76 5.95
CA ARG A 59 -7.41 -3.23 7.35
C ARG A 59 -7.31 -2.08 8.35
N TRP A 60 -6.35 -1.17 8.15
CA TRP A 60 -6.23 0.05 8.95
C TRP A 60 -7.46 0.94 8.78
N PHE A 61 -7.93 1.14 7.55
CA PHE A 61 -9.14 1.91 7.29
C PHE A 61 -10.37 1.32 7.98
N GLY A 62 -10.58 0.01 7.88
CA GLY A 62 -11.65 -0.69 8.61
C GLY A 62 -11.51 -0.56 10.12
N HIS A 63 -10.29 -0.56 10.66
CA HIS A 63 -10.06 -0.31 12.09
C HIS A 63 -10.47 1.11 12.49
N VAL A 64 -10.08 2.12 11.71
CA VAL A 64 -10.48 3.52 11.91
C VAL A 64 -12.01 3.66 11.87
N LYS A 65 -12.68 3.06 10.87
CA LYS A 65 -14.14 3.13 10.73
C LYS A 65 -14.88 2.48 11.90
N ARG A 66 -14.38 1.34 12.42
CA ARG A 66 -14.96 0.69 13.60
C ARG A 66 -14.80 1.49 14.89
N ARG A 67 -13.77 2.33 14.98
CA ARG A 67 -13.53 3.23 16.13
C ARG A 67 -14.46 4.45 16.14
N GLY A 68 -15.29 4.65 15.11
CA GLY A 68 -16.07 5.88 14.88
C GLY A 68 -17.05 6.32 15.98
N ALA A 69 -17.33 5.49 16.99
CA ALA A 69 -18.08 5.92 18.19
C ALA A 69 -17.19 6.63 19.23
N ASP A 70 -15.89 6.32 19.29
CA ASP A 70 -14.95 6.80 20.32
C ASP A 70 -13.94 7.83 19.78
N ALA A 71 -14.08 8.23 18.50
CA ALA A 71 -13.16 9.15 17.83
C ALA A 71 -13.90 10.00 16.77
N PRO A 72 -14.65 11.03 17.19
CA PRO A 72 -15.46 11.87 16.31
C PRO A 72 -14.65 12.57 15.20
N ASP A 73 -13.37 12.86 15.43
CA ASP A 73 -12.47 13.49 14.46
C ASP A 73 -12.21 12.63 13.21
N LEU A 74 -12.34 11.31 13.33
CA LEU A 74 -12.07 10.36 12.23
C LEU A 74 -13.31 10.11 11.36
N ALA A 75 -14.53 10.35 11.88
CA ALA A 75 -15.78 10.20 11.15
C ALA A 75 -16.01 11.32 10.11
N GLN A 76 -15.40 12.49 10.31
CA GLN A 76 -15.45 13.63 9.38
C GLN A 76 -14.44 13.56 8.23
N LEU A 77 -13.57 12.55 8.22
CA LEU A 77 -12.62 12.37 7.14
C LEU A 77 -13.34 11.56 6.07
N HIS A 78 -13.61 12.17 4.93
CA HIS A 78 -14.11 11.49 3.72
C HIS A 78 -12.98 10.60 3.16
N LEU A 79 -12.59 9.59 3.94
CA LEU A 79 -11.54 8.64 3.63
C LEU A 79 -12.04 7.73 2.50
N THR A 80 -11.68 8.08 1.27
CA THR A 80 -11.95 7.26 0.09
C THR A 80 -11.23 5.91 0.19
N GLU A 81 -11.84 4.84 -0.32
CA GLU A 81 -11.32 3.46 -0.27
C GLU A 81 -9.91 3.27 -0.86
N ASP A 82 -9.45 4.21 -1.69
CA ASP A 82 -8.10 4.19 -2.25
C ASP A 82 -7.04 4.80 -1.31
N MET A 83 -7.45 5.56 -0.28
CA MET A 83 -6.60 6.23 0.72
C MET A 83 -5.43 7.00 0.09
N THR A 84 -5.57 7.43 -1.17
CA THR A 84 -4.50 8.05 -1.94
C THR A 84 -4.41 9.54 -1.61
N LEU A 85 -5.56 10.21 -1.44
CA LEU A 85 -5.64 11.67 -1.38
C LEU A 85 -5.72 12.27 0.03
N ASP A 86 -6.35 11.59 0.98
CA ASP A 86 -6.71 12.25 2.25
C ASP A 86 -5.73 11.99 3.42
N ARG A 87 -4.46 12.39 3.24
CA ARG A 87 -3.49 12.46 4.37
C ARG A 87 -3.26 13.89 4.87
N LYS A 88 -3.60 14.89 4.04
CA LYS A 88 -3.37 16.30 4.34
C LYS A 88 -4.40 16.86 5.31
N GLU A 89 -5.67 16.53 5.12
CA GLU A 89 -6.74 16.97 6.02
C GLU A 89 -6.54 16.36 7.41
N TRP A 90 -6.21 15.06 7.46
CA TRP A 90 -5.85 14.36 8.69
C TRP A 90 -4.66 15.00 9.44
N ARG A 91 -3.58 15.36 8.74
CA ARG A 91 -2.42 16.04 9.36
C ARG A 91 -2.72 17.49 9.76
N SER A 92 -3.62 18.16 9.05
CA SER A 92 -4.03 19.53 9.37
C SER A 92 -4.92 19.57 10.61
N ARG A 93 -5.77 18.55 10.82
CA ARG A 93 -6.65 18.42 12.00
C ARG A 93 -5.95 17.95 13.28
N ILE A 94 -4.79 17.29 13.18
CA ILE A 94 -4.02 16.80 14.35
C ILE A 94 -3.16 17.90 15.02
N LYS A 95 -3.00 19.07 14.40
CA LYS A 95 -2.45 20.21 15.12
C LYS A 95 -3.50 20.68 16.13
N VAL A 96 -3.38 20.21 17.37
CA VAL A 96 -3.94 20.88 18.54
C VAL A 96 -3.35 22.29 18.55
N GLU A 97 -4.19 23.32 18.47
CA GLU A 97 -3.75 24.69 18.71
C GLU A 97 -3.19 24.75 20.14
N GLY A 98 -1.92 25.13 20.25
CA GLY A 98 -1.30 25.46 21.53
C GLY A 98 -1.61 26.90 21.91
#